data_AF-A0A1G4RPP8-F1
#
_entry.id   AF-A0A1G4RPP8-F1
#
_cell.length_a   1.000
_cell.length_b   1.000
_cell.length_c   1.000
_cell.angle_alpha   90.00
_cell.angle_beta   90.00
_cell.angle_gamma   90.00
#
_symmetry.space_group_name_H-M   'P 1'
#
loop_
_entity.id
_entity.type
_entity.pdbx_description
1 polymer ?
#
loop_
_entity_poly.entity_id
_entity_poly.type
_entity_poly.pdbx_seq_one_letter_code
_entity_poly.pdbx_strand_id
1 'polypeptide(L)'
;MEELKREDIQENIAVIKINKSYREGMSALELYDVTRGAWKRRLENVEPVEYVLSVSFGVVKEVYHVDAWVPSMELNRETIPYNEDADHGRIGFHGEVADEEIRQKYINKSVGGLFKRGEASPVKVFLNKALDVKNPNDINIDVEPVTIIPTGDEPIVVCPRCETSFIKAPRCPTCGQLIRYKRKKLLTSLEEWEQLAVFRGAKEITSFARELAKNERMGYRLGSSNLMIDIEDENGKKILKVLEFVGRSESAAIYPEESISDINKNMLNKDAYYNFLEEMKPFLSEEQNCTPYEKDNVEYWIDDRTIIENGAKIIEILKSLRDGI
;
A
#
# COMPACT_ATOMS: atom_id res chain seq x y z
N MET A 1 -8.92 -17.38 -38.70
CA MET A 1 -9.02 -17.17 -37.24
C MET A 1 -9.12 -15.68 -37.01
N GLU A 2 -10.19 -15.24 -36.38
CA GLU A 2 -10.38 -13.81 -36.06
C GLU A 2 -9.29 -13.36 -35.08
N GLU A 3 -8.77 -12.15 -35.25
CA GLU A 3 -7.71 -11.59 -34.42
C GLU A 3 -8.25 -10.45 -33.57
N LEU A 4 -8.03 -10.55 -32.25
CA LEU A 4 -8.39 -9.54 -31.28
C LEU A 4 -7.44 -8.34 -31.38
N LYS A 5 -8.04 -7.16 -31.45
CA LYS A 5 -7.36 -5.88 -31.31
C LYS A 5 -7.63 -5.29 -29.94
N ARG A 6 -6.89 -4.23 -29.60
CA ARG A 6 -7.03 -3.58 -28.30
C ARG A 6 -8.44 -3.02 -28.11
N GLU A 7 -9.08 -2.56 -29.18
CA GLU A 7 -10.41 -1.95 -29.18
C GLU A 7 -11.52 -2.97 -28.90
N ASP A 8 -11.27 -4.26 -29.13
CA ASP A 8 -12.23 -5.34 -28.90
C ASP A 8 -12.32 -5.75 -27.42
N ILE A 9 -11.38 -5.28 -26.58
CA ILE A 9 -11.28 -5.62 -25.16
C ILE A 9 -11.96 -4.53 -24.32
N GLN A 10 -13.14 -4.86 -23.81
CA GLN A 10 -13.97 -3.97 -23.00
C GLN A 10 -13.97 -4.32 -21.51
N GLU A 11 -13.42 -5.45 -21.10
CA GLU A 11 -13.36 -5.87 -19.71
C GLU A 11 -11.94 -5.72 -19.14
N ASN A 12 -11.79 -5.73 -17.82
CA ASN A 12 -10.47 -5.84 -17.22
C ASN A 12 -9.99 -7.28 -17.34
N ILE A 13 -9.06 -7.54 -18.26
CA ILE A 13 -8.63 -8.90 -18.57
C ILE A 13 -7.13 -9.13 -18.32
N ALA A 14 -6.78 -10.37 -17.99
CA ALA A 14 -5.42 -10.87 -18.08
C ALA A 14 -5.33 -11.97 -19.14
N VAL A 15 -4.37 -11.83 -20.06
CA VAL A 15 -4.00 -12.89 -20.99
C VAL A 15 -2.87 -13.71 -20.38
N ILE A 16 -3.12 -15.02 -20.22
CA ILE A 16 -2.15 -15.96 -19.64
C ILE A 16 -1.74 -16.99 -20.70
N LYS A 17 -0.47 -16.97 -21.08
CA LYS A 17 0.14 -17.89 -22.05
C LYS A 17 0.57 -19.18 -21.35
N ILE A 18 -0.10 -20.28 -21.66
CA ILE A 18 0.14 -21.60 -21.09
C ILE A 18 0.91 -22.54 -22.04
N ASN A 19 1.63 -21.99 -23.03
CA ASN A 19 2.29 -22.75 -24.11
C ASN A 19 3.16 -23.93 -23.65
N LYS A 20 3.84 -23.82 -22.50
CA LYS A 20 4.72 -24.88 -21.98
C LYS A 20 3.96 -26.03 -21.33
N SER A 21 2.79 -25.75 -20.78
CA SER A 21 2.00 -26.70 -20.00
C SER A 21 0.85 -27.28 -20.79
N TYR A 22 0.37 -26.59 -21.84
CA TYR A 22 -0.76 -27.01 -22.65
C TYR A 22 -0.48 -28.29 -23.44
N ARG A 23 -1.44 -29.22 -23.43
CA ARG A 23 -1.50 -30.41 -24.30
C ARG A 23 -2.88 -30.48 -24.95
N GLU A 24 -2.93 -30.99 -26.17
CA GLU A 24 -4.21 -31.25 -26.83
C GLU A 24 -5.00 -32.33 -26.07
N GLY A 25 -6.31 -32.12 -25.92
CA GLY A 25 -7.18 -33.03 -25.19
C GLY A 25 -7.12 -32.92 -23.66
N MET A 26 -6.59 -31.84 -23.09
CA MET A 26 -6.75 -31.54 -21.66
C MET A 26 -8.24 -31.53 -21.28
N SER A 27 -8.54 -32.11 -20.12
CA SER A 27 -9.81 -31.91 -19.45
C SER A 27 -9.99 -30.44 -19.03
N ALA A 28 -11.23 -30.04 -18.78
CA ALA A 28 -11.54 -28.69 -18.28
C ALA A 28 -10.79 -28.38 -16.97
N LEU A 29 -10.68 -29.36 -16.07
CA LEU A 29 -9.96 -29.23 -14.81
C LEU A 29 -8.45 -29.02 -15.02
N GLU A 30 -7.81 -29.80 -15.89
CA GLU A 30 -6.39 -29.63 -16.22
C GLU A 30 -6.12 -28.26 -16.83
N LEU A 31 -6.98 -27.82 -17.76
CA LEU A 31 -6.83 -26.51 -18.39
C LEU A 31 -6.99 -25.38 -17.36
N TYR A 32 -7.94 -25.51 -16.44
CA TYR A 32 -8.16 -24.55 -15.37
C TYR A 32 -6.98 -24.49 -14.40
N ASP A 33 -6.50 -25.64 -13.90
CA ASP A 33 -5.36 -25.71 -12.97
C ASP A 33 -4.07 -25.15 -13.55
N VAL A 34 -3.81 -25.43 -14.84
CA VAL A 34 -2.67 -24.87 -15.58
C VAL A 34 -2.80 -23.36 -15.72
N THR A 35 -4.01 -22.85 -15.92
CA THR A 35 -4.25 -21.42 -16.13
C THR A 35 -4.22 -20.65 -14.82
N ARG A 36 -4.71 -21.23 -13.73
CA ARG A 36 -5.02 -20.46 -12.51
C ARG A 36 -3.86 -20.22 -11.58
N GLY A 37 -2.73 -20.91 -11.71
CA GLY A 37 -1.70 -20.91 -10.66
C GLY A 37 -0.26 -20.74 -11.11
N ALA A 38 0.60 -20.43 -10.12
CA ALA A 38 2.05 -20.34 -10.23
C ALA A 38 2.58 -19.25 -11.18
N TRP A 39 1.96 -18.06 -11.18
CA TRP A 39 2.40 -16.92 -11.98
C TRP A 39 3.33 -15.98 -11.20
N LYS A 40 4.45 -15.60 -11.81
CA LYS A 40 5.39 -14.63 -11.23
C LYS A 40 4.92 -13.19 -11.48
N ARG A 41 3.99 -12.72 -10.64
CA ARG A 41 3.43 -11.37 -10.64
C ARG A 41 3.20 -10.90 -9.20
N ARG A 42 3.07 -9.58 -9.02
CA ARG A 42 2.63 -8.98 -7.76
C ARG A 42 1.11 -8.86 -7.76
N LEU A 43 0.46 -9.10 -6.62
CA LEU A 43 -1.00 -9.12 -6.48
C LEU A 43 -1.63 -7.79 -6.94
N GLU A 44 -1.02 -6.66 -6.61
CA GLU A 44 -1.57 -5.32 -6.90
C GLU A 44 -1.71 -5.04 -8.41
N ASN A 45 -0.94 -5.75 -9.25
CA ASN A 45 -0.99 -5.59 -10.71
C ASN A 45 -2.14 -6.38 -11.36
N VAL A 46 -2.71 -7.36 -10.65
CA VAL A 46 -3.72 -8.27 -11.18
C VAL A 46 -5.04 -8.17 -10.41
N GLU A 47 -5.03 -7.61 -9.20
CA GLU A 47 -6.23 -7.32 -8.40
C GLU A 47 -7.41 -6.73 -9.18
N PRO A 48 -7.25 -5.76 -10.12
CA PRO A 48 -8.38 -5.23 -10.87
C PRO A 48 -8.88 -6.12 -12.03
N VAL A 49 -8.25 -7.27 -12.28
CA VAL A 49 -8.62 -8.19 -13.38
C VAL A 49 -9.87 -8.96 -13.03
N GLU A 50 -10.88 -8.83 -13.89
CA GLU A 50 -12.18 -9.50 -13.78
C GLU A 50 -12.20 -10.82 -14.56
N TYR A 51 -11.47 -10.91 -15.68
CA TYR A 51 -11.44 -12.11 -16.52
C TYR A 51 -10.03 -12.54 -16.92
N VAL A 52 -9.80 -13.84 -17.01
CA VAL A 52 -8.55 -14.43 -17.46
C VAL A 52 -8.77 -15.21 -18.76
N LEU A 53 -8.00 -14.87 -19.79
CA LEU A 53 -7.96 -15.59 -21.07
C LEU A 53 -6.82 -16.61 -21.02
N SER A 54 -7.18 -17.89 -21.01
CA SER A 54 -6.21 -18.98 -21.16
C SER A 54 -5.78 -19.08 -22.61
N VAL A 55 -4.50 -18.82 -22.90
CA VAL A 55 -3.99 -18.74 -24.27
C VAL A 55 -2.92 -19.80 -24.52
N SER A 56 -3.10 -20.55 -25.60
CA SER A 56 -2.10 -21.49 -26.11
C SER A 56 -1.80 -21.19 -27.56
N PHE A 57 -0.51 -21.02 -27.88
CA PHE A 57 0.01 -20.68 -29.21
C PHE A 57 -0.68 -19.48 -29.87
N GLY A 58 -1.02 -18.48 -29.05
CA GLY A 58 -1.68 -17.25 -29.50
C GLY A 58 -3.20 -17.36 -29.68
N VAL A 59 -3.81 -18.51 -29.35
CA VAL A 59 -5.25 -18.75 -29.46
C VAL A 59 -5.86 -18.88 -28.07
N VAL A 60 -6.96 -18.17 -27.82
CA VAL A 60 -7.75 -18.30 -26.58
C VAL A 60 -8.42 -19.67 -26.54
N LYS A 61 -8.15 -20.44 -25.48
CA LYS A 61 -8.68 -21.79 -25.24
C LYS A 61 -9.88 -21.78 -24.30
N GLU A 62 -9.87 -20.91 -23.29
CA GLU A 62 -10.97 -20.74 -22.35
C GLU A 62 -10.89 -19.34 -21.71
N VAL A 63 -12.02 -18.88 -21.16
CA VAL A 63 -12.12 -17.65 -20.39
C VAL A 63 -12.68 -17.95 -19.00
N TYR A 64 -12.00 -17.43 -17.98
CA TYR A 64 -12.41 -17.58 -16.59
C TYR A 64 -12.81 -16.24 -15.99
N HIS A 65 -13.90 -16.20 -15.24
CA HIS A 65 -14.19 -15.12 -14.29
C HIS A 65 -13.26 -15.28 -13.09
N VAL A 66 -12.76 -14.16 -12.55
CA VAL A 66 -11.88 -14.16 -11.39
C VAL A 66 -12.64 -13.68 -10.17
N ASP A 67 -12.70 -14.51 -9.14
CA ASP A 67 -13.31 -14.16 -7.86
C ASP A 67 -12.28 -13.48 -6.93
N ALA A 68 -11.06 -14.01 -6.90
CA ALA A 68 -9.98 -13.48 -6.08
C ALA A 68 -8.60 -13.90 -6.59
N TRP A 69 -7.62 -13.00 -6.49
CA TRP A 69 -6.20 -13.33 -6.65
C TRP A 69 -5.57 -13.65 -5.30
N VAL A 70 -4.82 -14.75 -5.24
CA VAL A 70 -4.23 -15.28 -4.01
C VAL A 70 -2.78 -15.74 -4.23
N PRO A 71 -1.97 -15.82 -3.17
CA PRO A 71 -0.73 -16.59 -3.19
C PRO A 71 -0.94 -18.02 -3.72
N SER A 72 -0.02 -18.53 -4.53
CA SER A 72 -0.17 -19.83 -5.20
C SER A 72 -0.24 -21.01 -4.23
N MET A 73 0.23 -20.85 -2.99
CA MET A 73 0.15 -21.86 -1.93
C MET A 73 -1.28 -22.05 -1.39
N GLU A 74 -2.16 -21.08 -1.60
CA GLU A 74 -3.57 -21.14 -1.20
C GLU A 74 -4.43 -21.84 -2.27
N LEU A 75 -3.85 -22.09 -3.45
CA LEU A 75 -4.53 -22.77 -4.54
C LEU A 75 -4.48 -24.28 -4.34
N ASN A 76 -5.64 -24.88 -4.07
CA ASN A 76 -5.82 -26.33 -4.07
C ASN A 76 -5.99 -26.85 -5.51
N ARG A 77 -4.89 -26.85 -6.28
CA ARG A 77 -4.84 -27.44 -7.64
C ARG A 77 -4.81 -28.95 -7.58
N GLU A 78 -5.75 -29.59 -8.26
CA GLU A 78 -5.96 -31.05 -8.21
C GLU A 78 -4.99 -31.79 -9.13
N THR A 79 -4.79 -31.26 -10.34
CA THR A 79 -3.97 -31.89 -11.39
C THR A 79 -2.52 -31.46 -11.36
N ILE A 80 -2.22 -30.32 -10.73
CA ILE A 80 -0.87 -29.78 -10.54
C ILE A 80 -0.72 -29.29 -9.09
N PRO A 81 -0.45 -30.21 -8.14
CA PRO A 81 -0.30 -29.85 -6.74
C PRO A 81 0.76 -28.78 -6.51
N TYR A 82 0.61 -28.00 -5.44
CA TYR A 82 1.59 -26.98 -5.05
C TYR A 82 2.98 -27.60 -4.83
N ASN A 83 3.99 -26.96 -5.42
CA ASN A 83 5.38 -27.32 -5.21
C ASN A 83 6.13 -26.12 -4.63
N GLU A 84 6.60 -26.23 -3.38
CA GLU A 84 7.24 -25.13 -2.67
C GLU A 84 8.46 -24.56 -3.41
N ASP A 85 9.35 -25.41 -3.93
CA ASP A 85 10.55 -24.98 -4.64
C ASP A 85 10.24 -24.19 -5.93
N ALA A 86 9.18 -24.57 -6.64
CA ALA A 86 8.82 -23.98 -7.92
C ALA A 86 7.87 -22.78 -7.80
N ASP A 87 6.95 -22.83 -6.83
CA ASP A 87 5.76 -21.97 -6.75
C ASP A 87 5.83 -20.93 -5.62
N HIS A 88 6.86 -20.98 -4.76
CA HIS A 88 7.05 -19.99 -3.69
C HIS A 88 7.08 -18.55 -4.24
N GLY A 89 6.33 -17.65 -3.60
CA GLY A 89 6.22 -16.24 -3.97
C GLY A 89 5.49 -15.98 -5.30
N ARG A 90 4.80 -16.99 -5.85
CA ARG A 90 3.95 -16.85 -7.03
C ARG A 90 2.49 -16.67 -6.62
N ILE A 91 1.69 -16.21 -7.57
CA ILE A 91 0.27 -15.95 -7.38
C ILE A 91 -0.58 -16.77 -8.35
N GLY A 92 -1.86 -16.81 -8.07
CA GLY A 92 -2.87 -17.26 -9.01
C GLY A 92 -4.25 -16.80 -8.57
N PHE A 93 -5.30 -17.44 -9.06
CA PHE A 93 -6.66 -16.99 -8.81
C PHE A 93 -7.64 -18.12 -8.51
N HIS A 94 -8.64 -17.80 -7.70
CA HIS A 94 -9.91 -18.51 -7.61
C HIS A 94 -10.89 -17.89 -8.61
N GLY A 95 -11.71 -18.73 -9.22
CA GLY A 95 -12.60 -18.32 -10.28
C GLY A 95 -13.30 -19.50 -10.92
N GLU A 96 -14.16 -19.19 -11.88
CA GLU A 96 -14.95 -20.17 -12.60
C GLU A 96 -14.95 -19.88 -14.09
N VAL A 97 -15.49 -20.81 -14.90
CA VAL A 97 -15.69 -20.57 -16.33
C VAL A 97 -16.60 -19.36 -16.47
N ALA A 98 -16.19 -18.36 -17.26
CA ALA A 98 -16.95 -17.12 -17.41
C ALA A 98 -18.33 -17.37 -18.05
N ASP A 99 -19.24 -16.40 -17.92
CA ASP A 99 -20.53 -16.45 -18.60
C ASP A 99 -20.38 -16.58 -20.12
N GLU A 100 -21.32 -17.27 -20.75
CA GLU A 100 -21.28 -17.60 -22.17
C GLU A 100 -21.16 -16.35 -23.07
N GLU A 101 -21.79 -15.24 -22.66
CA GLU A 101 -21.70 -13.96 -23.37
C GLU A 101 -20.26 -13.43 -23.45
N ILE A 102 -19.48 -13.57 -22.38
CA ILE A 102 -18.06 -13.16 -22.34
C ILE A 102 -17.19 -14.17 -23.07
N ARG A 103 -17.47 -15.48 -22.90
CA ARG A 103 -16.73 -16.55 -23.57
C ARG A 103 -16.79 -16.41 -25.09
N GLN A 104 -17.97 -16.16 -25.65
CA GLN A 104 -18.16 -16.00 -27.09
C GLN A 104 -17.40 -14.80 -27.68
N LYS A 105 -17.09 -13.77 -26.87
CA LYS A 105 -16.28 -12.62 -27.32
C LYS A 105 -14.84 -13.01 -27.62
N TYR A 106 -14.29 -14.02 -26.93
CA TYR A 106 -12.84 -14.25 -26.88
C TYR A 106 -12.38 -15.64 -27.32
N ILE A 107 -13.15 -16.70 -27.06
CA ILE A 107 -12.74 -18.07 -27.36
C ILE A 107 -12.42 -18.25 -28.85
N ASN A 108 -11.37 -19.03 -29.15
CA ASN A 108 -10.87 -19.33 -30.49
C ASN A 108 -10.38 -18.12 -31.31
N LYS A 109 -10.31 -16.92 -30.71
CA LYS A 109 -9.69 -15.76 -31.34
C LYS A 109 -8.18 -15.73 -31.09
N SER A 110 -7.47 -15.13 -32.03
CA SER A 110 -6.03 -14.87 -31.93
C SER A 110 -5.78 -13.65 -31.06
N VAL A 111 -4.86 -13.75 -30.12
CA VAL A 111 -4.35 -12.59 -29.36
C VAL A 111 -3.07 -12.01 -29.95
N GLY A 112 -2.61 -12.50 -31.10
CA GLY A 112 -1.32 -12.14 -31.72
C GLY A 112 -1.08 -10.63 -31.81
N GLY A 113 -2.06 -9.90 -32.35
CA GLY A 113 -2.05 -8.44 -32.49
C GLY A 113 -1.96 -7.64 -31.19
N LEU A 114 -2.17 -8.27 -30.02
CA LEU A 114 -2.06 -7.61 -28.72
C LEU A 114 -0.62 -7.59 -28.17
N PHE A 115 0.32 -8.31 -28.78
CA PHE A 115 1.70 -8.47 -28.28
C PHE A 115 2.73 -7.84 -29.21
N LYS A 116 3.77 -7.24 -28.61
CA LYS A 116 4.94 -6.80 -29.38
C LYS A 116 5.76 -8.03 -29.77
N ARG A 117 6.43 -7.96 -30.93
CA ARG A 117 7.33 -9.03 -31.39
C ARG A 117 8.43 -9.27 -30.34
N GLY A 118 8.58 -10.51 -29.88
CA GLY A 118 9.55 -10.89 -28.85
C GLY A 118 9.08 -10.76 -27.40
N GLU A 119 7.81 -10.37 -27.17
CA GLU A 119 7.25 -10.26 -25.82
C GLU A 119 7.07 -11.65 -25.16
N ALA A 120 8.04 -12.03 -24.33
CA ALA A 120 8.14 -13.35 -23.71
C ALA A 120 7.35 -13.51 -22.40
N SER A 121 6.75 -12.43 -21.88
CA SER A 121 6.04 -12.49 -20.61
C SER A 121 4.78 -13.37 -20.70
N PRO A 122 4.56 -14.30 -19.76
CA PRO A 122 3.42 -15.21 -19.82
C PRO A 122 2.10 -14.55 -19.42
N VAL A 123 2.12 -13.51 -18.59
CA VAL A 123 0.92 -12.80 -18.13
C VAL A 123 0.93 -11.37 -18.63
N LYS A 124 -0.13 -10.92 -19.29
CA LYS A 124 -0.30 -9.54 -19.73
C LYS A 124 -1.70 -9.03 -19.38
N VAL A 125 -1.76 -7.87 -18.74
CA VAL A 125 -3.03 -7.28 -18.27
C VAL A 125 -3.47 -6.19 -19.25
N PHE A 126 -4.77 -6.15 -19.54
CA PHE A 126 -5.46 -5.11 -20.29
C PHE A 126 -6.63 -4.63 -19.45
N LEU A 127 -6.56 -3.42 -18.92
CA LEU A 127 -7.66 -2.84 -18.14
C LEU A 127 -8.56 -2.01 -19.05
N ASN A 128 -9.88 -2.15 -18.90
CA ASN A 128 -10.85 -1.31 -19.59
C ASN A 128 -10.69 0.15 -19.19
N LYS A 129 -10.94 1.04 -20.14
CA LYS A 129 -10.83 2.50 -20.07
C LYS A 129 -11.87 3.16 -19.14
N ALA A 130 -12.44 2.46 -18.16
CA ALA A 130 -13.01 3.13 -16.98
C ALA A 130 -11.90 3.66 -16.03
N LEU A 131 -10.64 3.26 -16.29
CA LEU A 131 -9.43 3.99 -15.88
C LEU A 131 -8.89 4.92 -16.99
N ASP A 132 -9.73 5.42 -17.91
CA ASP A 132 -9.45 6.71 -18.56
C ASP A 132 -9.48 7.78 -17.46
N VAL A 133 -8.35 7.99 -16.79
CA VAL A 133 -7.95 9.36 -16.50
C VAL A 133 -7.83 9.97 -17.90
N LYS A 134 -8.92 10.57 -18.41
CA LYS A 134 -8.87 11.38 -19.63
C LYS A 134 -7.70 12.33 -19.41
N ASN A 135 -6.55 12.06 -20.02
CA ASN A 135 -5.46 13.02 -19.97
C ASN A 135 -6.03 14.27 -20.61
N PRO A 136 -6.17 15.36 -19.84
CA PRO A 136 -6.80 16.53 -20.39
C PRO A 136 -5.95 17.01 -21.57
N ASN A 137 -6.60 17.51 -22.62
CA ASN A 137 -5.86 18.05 -23.76
C ASN A 137 -4.84 19.10 -23.30
N ASP A 138 -5.15 19.82 -22.22
CA ASP A 138 -4.26 20.72 -21.50
C ASP A 138 -3.26 19.97 -20.60
N ILE A 139 -1.97 20.09 -20.95
CA ILE A 139 -0.82 19.55 -20.18
C ILE A 139 -0.67 20.18 -18.78
N ASN A 140 -1.42 21.24 -18.47
CA ASN A 140 -1.40 21.91 -17.17
C ASN A 140 -2.43 21.36 -16.18
N ILE A 141 -3.35 20.51 -16.60
CA ILE A 141 -4.20 19.78 -15.68
C ILE A 141 -3.43 18.56 -15.19
N ASP A 142 -3.32 18.40 -13.87
CA ASP A 142 -2.53 17.35 -13.24
C ASP A 142 -3.21 15.98 -13.33
N VAL A 143 -2.41 14.95 -13.59
CA VAL A 143 -2.88 13.56 -13.84
C VAL A 143 -2.04 12.54 -13.11
N GLU A 144 -2.66 11.44 -12.67
CA GLU A 144 -1.93 10.37 -11.98
C GLU A 144 -1.02 9.59 -12.94
N PRO A 145 0.20 9.21 -12.50
CA PRO A 145 1.08 8.40 -13.33
C PRO A 145 0.48 7.00 -13.57
N VAL A 146 0.79 6.40 -14.72
CA VAL A 146 0.34 5.03 -15.05
C VAL A 146 0.83 4.04 -14.00
N THR A 147 2.09 4.20 -13.61
CA THR A 147 2.71 3.41 -12.56
C THR A 147 3.90 4.15 -11.98
N ILE A 148 4.25 3.78 -10.75
CA ILE A 148 5.45 4.20 -10.05
C ILE A 148 6.23 2.94 -9.70
N ILE A 149 7.38 2.76 -10.32
CA ILE A 149 8.29 1.63 -10.11
C ILE A 149 9.23 2.02 -8.96
N PRO A 150 9.17 1.34 -7.80
CA PRO A 150 10.10 1.59 -6.71
C PRO A 150 11.51 1.17 -7.14
N THR A 151 12.43 2.12 -7.19
CA THR A 151 13.88 1.84 -7.25
C THR A 151 14.52 2.41 -5.98
N GLY A 152 15.62 1.81 -5.51
CA GLY A 152 16.13 1.97 -4.14
C GLY A 152 16.17 3.41 -3.63
N ASP A 153 16.65 4.34 -4.45
CA ASP A 153 16.83 5.74 -4.03
C ASP A 153 15.77 6.68 -4.64
N GLU A 154 15.32 6.45 -5.88
CA GLU A 154 14.36 7.32 -6.56
C GLU A 154 13.34 6.52 -7.40
N PRO A 155 12.03 6.69 -7.19
CA PRO A 155 11.05 5.94 -7.94
C PRO A 155 10.97 6.39 -9.41
N ILE A 156 10.93 5.43 -10.33
CA ILE A 156 10.69 5.68 -11.76
C ILE A 156 9.19 5.82 -11.99
N VAL A 157 8.78 6.87 -12.68
CA VAL A 157 7.40 7.23 -12.97
C VAL A 157 7.14 7.06 -14.45
N VAL A 158 6.00 6.46 -14.81
CA VAL A 158 5.57 6.34 -16.21
C VAL A 158 4.50 7.39 -16.51
N CYS A 159 4.79 8.26 -17.48
CA CYS A 159 3.88 9.33 -17.88
C CYS A 159 2.58 8.74 -18.47
N PRO A 160 1.40 9.20 -18.04
CA PRO A 160 0.14 8.71 -18.59
C PRO A 160 -0.13 9.21 -20.01
N ARG A 161 0.50 10.31 -20.42
CA ARG A 161 0.27 10.94 -21.73
C ARG A 161 1.14 10.35 -22.83
N CYS A 162 2.44 10.16 -22.57
CA CYS A 162 3.42 9.76 -23.59
C CYS A 162 4.20 8.49 -23.24
N GLU A 163 3.86 7.82 -22.14
CA GLU A 163 4.47 6.57 -21.67
C GLU A 163 5.98 6.64 -21.37
N THR A 164 6.58 7.83 -21.41
CA THR A 164 7.98 8.00 -21.03
C THR A 164 8.17 7.66 -19.55
N SER A 165 9.19 6.86 -19.27
CA SER A 165 9.70 6.59 -17.93
C SER A 165 10.71 7.66 -17.52
N PHE A 166 10.56 8.23 -16.34
CA PHE A 166 11.45 9.28 -15.81
C PHE A 166 11.52 9.20 -14.28
N ILE A 167 12.60 9.74 -13.69
CA ILE A 167 12.70 9.95 -12.24
C ILE A 167 11.59 10.91 -11.80
N LYS A 168 10.98 10.65 -10.64
CA LYS A 168 9.89 11.46 -10.09
C LYS A 168 10.12 12.97 -10.22
N ALA A 169 9.31 13.62 -11.07
CA ALA A 169 9.36 15.06 -11.34
C ALA A 169 7.94 15.65 -11.41
N PRO A 170 7.73 16.96 -11.13
CA PRO A 170 6.42 17.58 -11.23
C PRO A 170 5.80 17.53 -12.63
N ARG A 171 6.65 17.54 -13.67
CA ARG A 171 6.23 17.43 -15.07
C ARG A 171 7.01 16.33 -15.78
N CYS A 172 6.35 15.69 -16.75
CA CYS A 172 7.01 14.77 -17.65
C CYS A 172 8.09 15.52 -18.47
N PRO A 173 9.34 15.04 -18.52
CA PRO A 173 10.42 15.71 -19.25
C PRO A 173 10.23 15.67 -20.78
N THR A 174 9.41 14.76 -21.29
CA THR A 174 9.20 14.58 -22.73
C THR A 174 8.01 15.37 -23.26
N CYS A 175 6.84 15.29 -22.61
CA CYS A 175 5.62 15.94 -23.11
C CYS A 175 5.15 17.12 -22.26
N GLY A 176 5.82 17.42 -21.14
CA GLY A 176 5.47 18.54 -20.26
C GLY A 176 4.22 18.32 -19.39
N GLN A 177 3.55 17.18 -19.49
CA GLN A 177 2.35 16.85 -18.70
C GLN A 177 2.61 17.02 -17.20
N LEU A 178 1.76 17.78 -16.51
CA LEU A 178 1.77 17.94 -15.06
C LEU A 178 1.33 16.63 -14.38
N ILE A 179 2.11 16.14 -13.43
CA ILE A 179 1.90 14.84 -12.79
C ILE A 179 1.41 15.01 -11.35
N ARG A 180 0.25 14.42 -11.07
CA ARG A 180 -0.33 14.28 -9.74
C ARG A 180 0.13 12.95 -9.13
N TYR A 181 1.16 12.99 -8.31
CA TYR A 181 1.44 11.84 -7.44
C TYR A 181 0.30 11.73 -6.43
N LYS A 182 -0.35 10.55 -6.31
CA LYS A 182 -1.29 10.30 -5.21
C LYS A 182 -0.60 10.75 -3.94
N ARG A 183 -1.10 11.84 -3.32
CA ARG A 183 -0.76 12.12 -1.93
C ARG A 183 -1.16 10.85 -1.20
N LYS A 184 -0.25 10.28 -0.41
CA LYS A 184 -0.63 9.21 0.50
C LYS A 184 -1.94 9.68 1.17
N LYS A 185 -3.04 8.94 1.01
CA LYS A 185 -4.34 9.33 1.59
C LYS A 185 -4.07 9.66 3.04
N LEU A 186 -4.25 10.92 3.41
CA LEU A 186 -4.14 11.33 4.81
C LEU A 186 -5.32 10.67 5.51
N LEU A 187 -5.06 10.06 6.65
CA LEU A 187 -6.12 9.58 7.50
C LEU A 187 -6.92 10.81 7.95
N THR A 188 -8.24 10.71 7.89
CA THR A 188 -9.16 11.84 8.11
C THR A 188 -9.91 11.74 9.43
N SER A 189 -9.88 10.57 10.07
CA SER A 189 -10.46 10.35 11.40
C SER A 189 -9.60 9.40 12.24
N LEU A 190 -9.75 9.49 13.57
CA LEU A 190 -9.15 8.55 14.50
C LEU A 190 -9.62 7.12 14.21
N GLU A 191 -10.88 6.93 13.82
CA GLU A 191 -11.44 5.62 13.44
C GLU A 191 -10.72 5.03 12.22
N GLU A 192 -10.43 5.82 11.19
CA GLU A 192 -9.64 5.35 10.04
C GLU A 192 -8.23 4.92 10.46
N TRP A 193 -7.61 5.62 11.41
CA TRP A 193 -6.30 5.23 11.94
C TRP A 193 -6.38 3.95 12.77
N GLU A 194 -7.38 3.80 13.62
CA GLU A 194 -7.59 2.61 14.45
C GLU A 194 -7.84 1.37 13.59
N GLN A 195 -8.68 1.47 12.55
CA GLN A 195 -8.90 0.39 11.59
C GLN A 195 -7.58 -0.05 10.92
N LEU A 196 -6.74 0.92 10.53
CA LEU A 196 -5.44 0.65 9.96
C LEU A 196 -4.49 -0.02 10.97
N ALA A 197 -4.48 0.44 12.23
CA ALA A 197 -3.68 -0.13 13.29
C ALA A 197 -4.09 -1.59 13.59
N VAL A 198 -5.40 -1.86 13.68
CA VAL A 198 -5.95 -3.21 13.86
C VAL A 198 -5.59 -4.12 12.69
N PHE A 199 -5.75 -3.64 11.45
CA PHE A 199 -5.35 -4.40 10.26
C PHE A 199 -3.86 -4.79 10.27
N ARG A 200 -3.02 -3.98 10.91
CA ARG A 200 -1.56 -4.19 11.01
C ARG A 200 -1.12 -4.95 12.25
N GLY A 201 -2.04 -5.46 13.07
CA GLY A 201 -1.71 -6.23 14.28
C GLY A 201 -1.63 -5.41 15.58
N ALA A 202 -1.55 -4.08 15.48
CA ALA A 202 -1.41 -3.16 16.61
C ALA A 202 -2.76 -2.87 17.32
N LYS A 203 -3.55 -3.91 17.63
CA LYS A 203 -4.92 -3.75 18.15
C LYS A 203 -4.93 -3.14 19.55
N GLU A 204 -4.00 -3.51 20.42
CA GLU A 204 -4.05 -3.15 21.84
C GLU A 204 -3.77 -1.66 22.11
N ILE A 205 -2.92 -1.02 21.29
CA ILE A 205 -2.53 0.39 21.45
C ILE A 205 -3.63 1.39 21.09
N THR A 206 -4.66 0.95 20.34
CA THR A 206 -5.76 1.81 19.89
C THR A 206 -6.56 2.42 21.04
N SER A 207 -6.71 1.68 22.14
CA SER A 207 -7.42 2.14 23.35
C SER A 207 -6.69 3.29 24.03
N PHE A 208 -5.37 3.16 24.19
CA PHE A 208 -4.49 4.18 24.76
C PHE A 208 -4.49 5.47 23.94
N ALA A 209 -4.35 5.35 22.61
CA ALA A 209 -4.40 6.49 21.70
C ALA A 209 -5.73 7.26 21.81
N ARG A 210 -6.86 6.53 21.91
CA ARG A 210 -8.18 7.14 22.08
C ARG A 210 -8.35 7.84 23.42
N GLU A 211 -7.79 7.29 24.50
CA GLU A 211 -7.82 7.93 25.80
C GLU A 211 -7.03 9.25 25.81
N LEU A 212 -5.82 9.24 25.23
CA LEU A 212 -5.02 10.46 25.09
C LEU A 212 -5.75 11.53 24.29
N ALA A 213 -6.33 11.17 23.14
CA ALA A 213 -7.10 12.07 22.27
C ALA A 213 -8.37 12.65 22.92
N LYS A 214 -8.87 12.05 24.01
CA LYS A 214 -10.04 12.53 24.77
C LYS A 214 -9.67 13.52 25.88
N ASN A 215 -8.40 13.64 26.26
CA ASN A 215 -7.99 14.56 27.30
C ASN A 215 -8.08 16.01 26.81
N GLU A 216 -8.74 16.86 27.58
CA GLU A 216 -8.83 18.29 27.28
C GLU A 216 -7.41 18.86 27.06
N ARG A 217 -7.18 19.47 25.88
CA ARG A 217 -5.91 20.03 25.39
C ARG A 217 -4.81 19.03 24.99
N MET A 218 -5.09 17.73 24.91
CA MET A 218 -4.25 16.77 24.18
C MET A 218 -4.94 16.35 22.89
N GLY A 219 -4.71 17.13 21.84
CA GLY A 219 -5.26 16.84 20.53
C GLY A 219 -4.47 15.80 19.76
N TYR A 220 -4.95 15.51 18.56
CA TYR A 220 -4.27 14.61 17.65
C TYR A 220 -4.28 15.11 16.22
N ARG A 221 -3.21 14.78 15.49
CA ARG A 221 -3.10 15.02 14.06
C ARG A 221 -2.81 13.72 13.34
N LEU A 222 -3.39 13.60 12.15
CA LEU A 222 -3.29 12.41 11.34
C LEU A 222 -2.35 12.64 10.16
N GLY A 223 -1.39 11.73 10.03
CA GLY A 223 -0.57 11.60 8.84
C GLY A 223 -1.15 10.60 7.85
N SER A 224 -0.32 10.17 6.92
CA SER A 224 -0.68 9.13 5.96
C SER A 224 -0.84 7.74 6.56
N SER A 225 -0.15 7.49 7.67
CA SER A 225 -0.21 6.24 8.43
C SER A 225 0.03 6.45 9.91
N ASN A 226 0.35 7.66 10.34
CA ASN A 226 0.82 7.94 11.70
C ASN A 226 -0.24 8.76 12.44
N LEU A 227 -0.29 8.59 13.74
CA LEU A 227 -1.09 9.41 14.65
C LEU A 227 -0.12 10.20 15.53
N MET A 228 -0.18 11.52 15.46
CA MET A 228 0.55 12.41 16.35
C MET A 228 -0.35 12.84 17.49
N ILE A 229 0.13 12.74 18.71
CA ILE A 229 -0.47 13.33 19.91
C ILE A 229 0.28 14.63 20.20
N ASP A 230 -0.49 15.70 20.29
CA ASP A 230 0.02 17.04 20.49
C ASP A 230 -0.64 17.68 21.71
N ILE A 231 0.06 18.60 22.37
CA ILE A 231 -0.57 19.54 23.29
C ILE A 231 -1.06 20.74 22.49
N GLU A 232 -2.29 21.15 22.77
CA GLU A 232 -2.99 22.25 22.12
C GLU A 232 -3.25 23.41 23.08
N ASP A 233 -3.36 24.62 22.54
CA ASP A 233 -3.85 25.78 23.29
C ASP A 233 -5.38 25.76 23.49
N GLU A 234 -5.93 26.77 24.16
CA GLU A 234 -7.37 26.91 24.41
C GLU A 234 -8.23 26.97 23.13
N ASN A 235 -7.63 27.27 21.98
CA ASN A 235 -8.31 27.34 20.69
C ASN A 235 -8.14 26.05 19.86
N GLY A 236 -7.56 24.99 20.45
CA GLY A 236 -7.30 23.73 19.75
C GLY A 236 -6.14 23.82 18.75
N LYS A 237 -5.26 24.82 18.88
CA LYS A 237 -4.07 24.93 18.02
C LYS A 237 -2.91 24.19 18.68
N LYS A 238 -2.29 23.28 17.93
CA LYS A 238 -1.05 22.59 18.31
C LYS A 238 0.04 23.58 18.75
N ILE A 239 0.51 23.43 19.99
CA ILE A 239 1.65 24.18 20.56
C ILE A 239 2.88 23.29 20.81
N LEU A 240 2.71 21.98 21.00
CA LEU A 240 3.82 21.06 21.21
C LEU A 240 3.51 19.66 20.65
N LYS A 241 4.39 19.13 19.81
CA LYS A 241 4.38 17.69 19.46
C LYS A 241 4.91 16.90 20.66
N VAL A 242 4.25 15.82 21.04
CA VAL A 242 4.68 15.02 22.21
C VAL A 242 5.00 13.59 21.82
N LEU A 243 4.05 12.92 21.16
CA LEU A 243 4.15 11.50 20.89
C LEU A 243 3.67 11.20 19.47
N GLU A 244 4.33 10.30 18.76
CA GLU A 244 3.89 9.85 17.43
C GLU A 244 3.82 8.33 17.39
N PHE A 245 2.65 7.80 17.05
CA PHE A 245 2.48 6.40 16.70
C PHE A 245 2.79 6.23 15.22
N VAL A 246 3.89 5.54 14.92
CA VAL A 246 4.33 5.32 13.55
C VAL A 246 3.60 4.11 13.00
N GLY A 247 2.86 4.27 11.90
CA GLY A 247 1.87 3.28 11.46
C GLY A 247 2.37 1.89 11.10
N ARG A 248 3.67 1.63 11.14
CA ARG A 248 4.26 0.31 10.88
C ARG A 248 4.74 -0.40 12.14
N SER A 249 4.95 0.33 13.22
CA SER A 249 5.52 -0.20 14.44
C SER A 249 4.47 -0.17 15.52
N GLU A 250 4.38 -1.28 16.25
CA GLU A 250 3.70 -1.36 17.54
C GLU A 250 4.54 -0.56 18.55
N SER A 251 4.75 0.73 18.29
CA SER A 251 5.60 1.58 19.09
C SER A 251 5.22 3.05 18.91
N ALA A 252 5.56 3.83 19.93
CA ALA A 252 5.44 5.27 19.89
C ALA A 252 6.84 5.91 19.93
N ALA A 253 6.99 7.05 19.28
CA ALA A 253 8.22 7.81 19.26
C ALA A 253 8.01 9.20 19.87
N ILE A 254 8.98 9.64 20.68
CA ILE A 254 9.16 11.02 21.11
C ILE A 254 10.26 11.62 20.25
N TYR A 255 10.05 12.83 19.72
CA TYR A 255 11.00 13.55 18.86
C TYR A 255 11.51 14.81 19.57
N PRO A 256 12.57 14.72 20.40
CA PRO A 256 12.99 15.80 21.28
C PRO A 256 13.41 17.06 20.55
N GLU A 257 14.09 16.91 19.40
CA GLU A 257 14.52 18.05 18.59
C GLU A 257 13.31 18.85 18.08
N GLU A 258 12.28 18.14 17.58
CA GLU A 258 11.02 18.75 17.16
C GLU A 258 10.30 19.41 18.33
N SER A 259 10.20 18.72 19.47
CA SER A 259 9.57 19.25 20.68
C SER A 259 10.28 20.48 21.24
N ILE A 260 11.61 20.49 21.27
CA ILE A 260 12.41 21.64 21.70
C ILE A 260 12.24 22.82 20.73
N SER A 261 12.14 22.55 19.43
CA SER A 261 11.82 23.57 18.43
C SER A 261 10.45 24.21 18.69
N ASP A 262 9.43 23.39 18.97
CA ASP A 262 8.09 23.86 19.35
C ASP A 262 8.10 24.65 20.66
N ILE A 263 8.84 24.19 21.68
CA ILE A 263 8.99 24.89 22.97
C ILE A 263 9.60 26.28 22.79
N ASN A 264 10.70 26.38 22.06
CA ASN A 264 11.35 27.66 21.80
C ASN A 264 10.45 28.60 21.00
N LYS A 265 9.76 28.06 19.98
CA LYS A 265 8.86 28.81 19.11
C LYS A 265 7.66 29.39 19.87
N ASN A 266 7.10 28.62 20.79
CA ASN A 266 5.91 28.99 21.54
C ASN A 266 6.22 29.55 22.95
N MET A 267 7.50 29.72 23.30
CA MET A 267 7.96 30.24 24.60
C MET A 267 7.45 29.43 25.80
N LEU A 268 7.45 28.11 25.66
CA LEU A 268 6.94 27.15 26.65
C LEU A 268 7.97 26.87 27.76
N ASN A 269 7.50 26.33 28.88
CA ASN A 269 8.36 25.93 29.99
C ASN A 269 9.27 24.74 29.61
N LYS A 270 10.55 25.05 29.36
CA LYS A 270 11.54 24.06 28.96
C LYS A 270 11.86 23.03 30.06
N ASP A 271 11.81 23.44 31.33
CA ASP A 271 12.12 22.57 32.46
C ASP A 271 11.03 21.51 32.65
N ALA A 272 9.76 21.86 32.41
CA ALA A 272 8.66 20.90 32.41
C ALA A 272 8.88 19.79 31.36
N TYR A 273 9.36 20.14 30.17
CA TYR A 273 9.67 19.15 29.13
C TYR A 273 10.86 18.25 29.49
N TYR A 274 11.91 18.80 30.11
CA TYR A 274 13.03 17.97 30.56
C TYR A 274 12.64 17.02 31.70
N ASN A 275 11.79 17.46 32.63
CA ASN A 275 11.23 16.58 33.66
C ASN A 275 10.39 15.47 33.04
N PHE A 276 9.54 15.79 32.07
CA PHE A 276 8.79 14.80 31.30
C PHE A 276 9.71 13.75 30.66
N LEU A 277 10.80 14.19 30.03
CA LEU A 277 11.77 13.26 29.46
C LEU A 277 12.35 12.35 30.56
N GLU A 278 12.85 12.90 31.68
CA GLU A 278 13.37 12.09 32.79
C GLU A 278 12.36 11.08 33.34
N GLU A 279 11.08 11.46 33.45
CA GLU A 279 9.99 10.56 33.87
C GLU A 279 9.66 9.49 32.83
N MET A 280 9.89 9.75 31.55
CA MET A 280 9.65 8.81 30.45
C MET A 280 10.77 7.78 30.27
N LYS A 281 11.99 8.03 30.79
CA LYS A 281 13.15 7.12 30.67
C LYS A 281 12.85 5.66 30.98
N PRO A 282 12.10 5.30 32.05
CA PRO A 282 11.87 3.89 32.38
C PRO A 282 11.00 3.13 31.37
N PHE A 283 10.36 3.83 30.43
CA PHE A 283 9.45 3.24 29.45
C PHE A 283 10.07 3.14 28.05
N LEU A 284 11.28 3.65 27.83
CA LEU A 284 11.89 3.56 26.51
C LEU A 284 12.28 2.10 26.22
N SER A 285 12.55 1.80 24.95
CA SER A 285 13.07 0.49 24.56
C SER A 285 14.41 0.20 25.27
N GLU A 286 14.73 -1.07 25.49
CA GLU A 286 15.93 -1.48 26.26
C GLU A 286 17.24 -0.90 25.71
N GLU A 287 17.32 -0.71 24.39
CA GLU A 287 18.48 -0.11 23.71
C GLU A 287 18.66 1.38 24.03
N GLN A 288 17.60 2.06 24.50
CA GLN A 288 17.57 3.51 24.74
C GLN A 288 17.46 3.88 26.22
N ASN A 289 17.04 2.95 27.08
CA ASN A 289 16.87 3.16 28.54
C ASN A 289 18.14 3.60 29.29
N CYS A 290 19.32 3.34 28.72
CA CYS A 290 20.62 3.67 29.31
C CYS A 290 21.30 4.89 28.66
N THR A 291 20.70 5.49 27.63
CA THR A 291 21.30 6.65 26.95
C THR A 291 20.86 7.97 27.61
N PRO A 292 21.78 8.92 27.87
CA PRO A 292 21.39 10.27 28.22
C PRO A 292 20.50 10.86 27.12
N TYR A 293 19.69 11.87 27.47
CA TYR A 293 18.97 12.68 26.50
C TYR A 293 19.95 13.51 25.67
N GLU A 294 20.62 12.87 24.71
CA GLU A 294 21.65 13.48 23.89
C GLU A 294 21.04 14.34 22.81
N LYS A 295 21.74 15.44 22.49
CA LYS A 295 21.32 16.43 21.50
C LYS A 295 21.20 15.85 20.08
N ASP A 296 21.81 14.70 19.84
CA ASP A 296 21.90 14.03 18.54
C ASP A 296 20.99 12.79 18.43
N ASN A 297 20.27 12.43 19.52
CA ASN A 297 19.25 11.38 19.45
C ASN A 297 17.98 11.94 18.82
N VAL A 298 17.71 11.49 17.58
CA VAL A 298 16.62 11.99 16.74
C VAL A 298 15.24 11.57 17.28
N GLU A 299 15.17 10.41 17.94
CA GLU A 299 13.91 9.83 18.42
C GLU A 299 14.11 8.86 19.61
N TYR A 300 13.16 8.85 20.55
CA TYR A 300 13.05 7.87 21.63
C TYR A 300 11.82 7.00 21.42
N TRP A 301 12.04 5.69 21.35
CA TRP A 301 11.01 4.69 21.11
C TRP A 301 10.49 4.10 22.40
N ILE A 302 9.19 3.81 22.41
CA ILE A 302 8.46 3.14 23.48
C ILE A 302 7.76 1.96 22.83
N ASP A 303 8.08 0.75 23.28
CA ASP A 303 7.47 -0.47 22.78
C ASP A 303 5.99 -0.55 23.19
N ASP A 304 5.16 -1.16 22.34
CA ASP A 304 3.72 -1.37 22.59
C ASP A 304 3.44 -2.07 23.91
N ARG A 305 4.17 -3.13 24.25
CA ARG A 305 3.98 -3.87 25.51
C ARG A 305 4.14 -2.94 26.69
N THR A 306 5.16 -2.08 26.66
CA THR A 306 5.39 -1.07 27.69
C THR A 306 4.24 -0.06 27.77
N ILE A 307 3.72 0.38 26.62
CA ILE A 307 2.55 1.28 26.55
C ILE A 307 1.30 0.62 27.14
N ILE A 308 1.06 -0.65 26.82
CA ILE A 308 -0.10 -1.41 27.28
C ILE A 308 -0.01 -1.65 28.79
N GLU A 309 1.16 -2.07 29.28
CA GLU A 309 1.38 -2.39 30.70
C GLU A 309 1.41 -1.14 31.59
N ASN A 310 1.89 0.00 31.07
CA ASN A 310 2.15 1.21 31.85
C ASN A 310 1.29 2.41 31.42
N GLY A 311 0.28 2.21 30.56
CA GLY A 311 -0.46 3.28 29.90
C GLY A 311 -1.02 4.33 30.85
N ALA A 312 -1.61 3.92 31.98
CA ALA A 312 -2.13 4.86 32.98
C ALA A 312 -1.05 5.82 33.52
N LYS A 313 0.14 5.29 33.82
CA LYS A 313 1.26 6.08 34.33
C LYS A 313 1.84 7.00 33.25
N ILE A 314 1.95 6.51 32.02
CA ILE A 314 2.38 7.33 30.87
C ILE A 314 1.39 8.49 30.64
N ILE A 315 0.09 8.24 30.75
CA ILE A 315 -0.95 9.27 30.65
C ILE A 315 -0.80 10.33 31.75
N GLU A 316 -0.50 9.93 32.99
CA GLU A 316 -0.26 10.89 34.09
C GLU A 316 0.95 11.79 33.82
N ILE A 317 2.05 11.22 33.33
CA ILE A 317 3.26 11.96 32.94
C ILE A 317 2.95 12.96 31.82
N LEU A 318 2.18 12.54 30.80
CA LEU A 318 1.75 13.42 29.71
C LEU A 318 0.83 14.56 30.19
N LYS A 319 -0.05 14.30 31.17
CA LYS A 319 -0.88 15.33 31.79
C LYS A 319 -0.05 16.33 32.59
N SER A 320 0.94 15.86 33.34
CA SER A 320 1.88 16.71 34.07
C SER A 320 2.64 17.64 33.11
N LEU A 321 3.12 17.11 31.98
CA LEU A 321 3.73 17.91 30.92
C LEU A 321 2.78 19.00 30.40
N ARG A 322 1.56 18.62 30.03
CA ARG A 322 0.53 19.54 29.52
C ARG A 322 0.25 20.68 30.50
N ASP A 323 0.15 20.37 31.79
CA ASP A 323 -0.19 21.36 32.82
C ASP A 323 1.01 22.22 33.24
N GLY A 324 2.24 21.74 32.99
CA GLY A 324 3.49 22.44 33.30
C GLY A 324 3.99 23.36 32.20
N ILE A 325 3.38 23.32 31.01
CA ILE A 325 3.81 24.03 29.78
C ILE A 325 2.98 25.27 29.48
#